data_AF-A0A7J2JL65-F1
#
_entry.id   AF-A0A7J2JL65-F1
#
_cell.length_a   1.000
_cell.length_b   1.000
_cell.length_c   1.000
_cell.angle_alpha   90.00
_cell.angle_beta   90.00
_cell.angle_gamma   90.00
#
_symmetry.space_group_name_H-M   'P 1'
#
loop_
_entity.id
_entity.type
_entity.pdbx_description
1 polymer ?
#
loop_
_entity_poly.entity_id
_entity_poly.type
_entity_poly.pdbx_seq_one_letter_code
_entity_poly.pdbx_strand_id
1 'polypeptide(L)'
;MRWNKKHIISIRDFSREEIDFVLKKSRDMEKKLKLGKTSSLMKDKILANLFFEPSTRTRMSFEAAMKKLGGVTIGFDYPGISSEVKGETIVDTV
;
A
#
# COMPACT_ATOMS: atom_id res chain seq x y z
N MET A 1 -18.10 -4.60 11.56
CA MET A 1 -17.56 -3.23 11.39
C MET A 1 -17.49 -2.90 9.91
N ARG A 2 -17.92 -1.70 9.51
CA ARG A 2 -17.75 -1.16 8.15
C ARG A 2 -16.54 -0.24 8.15
N TRP A 3 -15.53 -0.53 7.34
CA TRP A 3 -14.32 0.30 7.22
C TRP A 3 -14.64 1.59 6.46
N ASN A 4 -14.24 2.75 6.99
CA ASN A 4 -14.50 4.07 6.38
C ASN A 4 -13.26 4.96 6.25
N LYS A 5 -12.07 4.52 6.68
CA LYS A 5 -10.83 5.29 6.51
C LYS A 5 -10.34 5.22 5.07
N LYS A 6 -10.23 6.38 4.41
CA LYS A 6 -9.67 6.52 3.06
C LYS A 6 -8.15 6.73 3.08
N HIS A 7 -7.64 7.47 4.05
CA HIS A 7 -6.21 7.74 4.24
C HIS A 7 -5.76 7.25 5.62
N ILE A 8 -4.52 6.77 5.71
CA ILE A 8 -3.90 6.26 6.93
C ILE A 8 -2.58 7.02 7.09
N ILE A 9 -2.55 7.97 8.03
CA ILE A 9 -1.39 8.84 8.28
C ILE A 9 -0.80 8.57 9.65
N SER A 10 -1.66 8.45 10.68
CA SER A 10 -1.22 8.19 12.05
C SER A 10 -1.87 6.95 12.64
N ILE A 11 -1.11 6.20 13.44
CA ILE A 11 -1.66 5.12 14.26
C ILE A 11 -2.68 5.64 15.29
N ARG A 12 -2.59 6.93 15.66
CA ARG A 12 -3.53 7.58 16.59
C ARG A 12 -4.93 7.73 16.00
N ASP A 13 -5.07 7.61 14.69
CA ASP A 13 -6.36 7.70 14.01
C ASP A 13 -7.21 6.44 14.22
N PHE A 14 -6.65 5.38 14.82
CA PHE A 14 -7.29 4.08 14.95
C PHE A 14 -7.88 3.86 16.33
N SER A 15 -9.12 3.38 16.36
CA SER A 15 -9.69 2.77 17.56
C SER A 15 -9.12 1.36 17.77
N ARG A 16 -9.27 0.82 18.98
CA ARG A 16 -8.90 -0.57 19.29
C ARG A 16 -9.63 -1.55 18.38
N GLU A 17 -10.91 -1.34 18.15
CA GLU A 17 -11.76 -2.19 17.32
C GLU A 17 -11.30 -2.19 15.85
N GLU A 18 -10.83 -1.04 15.35
CA GLU A 18 -10.26 -0.92 14.01
C GLU A 18 -8.93 -1.67 13.87
N ILE A 19 -8.06 -1.58 14.89
CA ILE A 19 -6.81 -2.35 14.95
C ILE A 19 -7.12 -3.85 14.94
N ASP A 20 -8.03 -4.30 15.82
CA ASP A 20 -8.43 -5.70 15.92
C ASP A 20 -9.03 -6.21 14.60
N PHE A 21 -9.80 -5.37 13.90
CA PHE A 21 -10.30 -5.67 12.56
C PHE A 21 -9.18 -5.88 11.54
N VAL A 22 -8.18 -4.98 11.49
CA VAL A 22 -7.03 -5.11 10.58
C VAL A 22 -6.26 -6.40 10.88
N LEU A 23 -5.96 -6.67 12.16
CA LEU A 23 -5.24 -7.88 12.58
C LEU A 23 -6.01 -9.16 12.23
N LYS A 24 -7.33 -9.16 12.40
CA LYS A 24 -8.17 -10.28 11.97
C LYS A 24 -8.10 -10.49 10.46
N LYS A 25 -8.21 -9.41 9.66
CA LYS A 25 -8.10 -9.49 8.20
C LYS A 25 -6.73 -9.97 7.73
N SER A 26 -5.65 -9.54 8.37
CA SER A 26 -4.30 -10.03 8.07
C SER A 26 -4.20 -11.55 8.27
N ARG A 27 -4.72 -12.09 9.39
CA ARG A 27 -4.77 -13.54 9.64
C ARG A 27 -5.61 -14.29 8.60
N ASP A 28 -6.75 -13.73 8.20
CA ASP A 28 -7.59 -14.34 7.16
C ASP A 28 -6.87 -14.39 5.81
N MET A 29 -6.15 -13.33 5.44
CA MET A 29 -5.35 -13.28 4.21
C MET A 29 -4.20 -14.28 4.24
N GLU A 30 -3.49 -14.38 5.35
CA GLU A 30 -2.40 -15.34 5.53
C GLU A 30 -2.89 -16.78 5.30
N LYS A 31 -4.03 -17.14 5.90
CA LYS A 31 -4.66 -18.47 5.71
C LYS A 31 -5.02 -18.71 4.24
N LYS A 32 -5.59 -17.73 3.54
CA LYS A 32 -5.93 -17.86 2.11
C LYS A 32 -4.68 -18.08 1.25
N LEU A 33 -3.62 -17.33 1.51
CA LEU A 33 -2.35 -17.44 0.78
C LEU A 33 -1.67 -18.80 1.03
N LYS A 34 -1.69 -19.31 2.27
CA LYS A 34 -1.18 -20.65 2.61
C LYS A 34 -1.91 -21.77 1.87
N LEU A 35 -3.19 -21.58 1.56
CA LEU A 35 -4.00 -22.50 0.77
C LEU A 35 -3.82 -22.32 -0.76
N GLY A 36 -2.86 -21.49 -1.19
CA GLY A 36 -2.62 -21.20 -2.61
C GLY A 36 -3.75 -20.42 -3.30
N LYS A 37 -4.69 -19.84 -2.54
CA LYS A 37 -5.80 -19.09 -3.12
C LYS A 37 -5.29 -17.76 -3.67
N THR A 38 -5.56 -17.52 -4.95
CA THR A 38 -5.35 -16.22 -5.57
C THR A 38 -6.50 -15.28 -5.23
N SER A 39 -6.21 -13.99 -5.18
CA SER A 39 -7.21 -12.94 -4.95
C SER A 39 -7.22 -11.99 -6.13
N SER A 40 -8.42 -11.57 -6.53
CA SER A 40 -8.66 -10.57 -7.57
C SER A 40 -9.26 -9.28 -7.01
N LEU A 41 -9.12 -9.06 -5.69
CA LEU A 41 -9.72 -7.90 -5.01
C LEU A 41 -9.21 -6.56 -5.54
N MET A 42 -8.00 -6.53 -6.08
CA MET A 42 -7.38 -5.34 -6.67
C MET A 42 -7.17 -5.48 -8.19
N LYS A 43 -7.91 -6.39 -8.85
CA LYS A 43 -7.88 -6.50 -10.30
C LYS A 43 -8.27 -5.16 -10.92
N ASP A 44 -7.53 -4.76 -11.96
CA ASP A 44 -7.69 -3.50 -12.69
C ASP A 44 -7.46 -2.25 -11.82
N LYS A 45 -6.74 -2.39 -10.70
CA LYS A 45 -6.30 -1.29 -9.83
C LYS A 45 -4.78 -1.12 -9.88
N ILE A 46 -4.36 0.13 -9.87
CA ILE A 46 -2.96 0.55 -9.87
C ILE A 46 -2.68 1.26 -8.54
N LEU A 47 -1.62 0.84 -7.84
CA LEU A 47 -1.07 1.56 -6.69
C LEU A 47 0.19 2.30 -7.12
N ALA A 48 0.24 3.61 -6.88
CA ALA A 48 1.47 4.40 -7.01
C ALA A 48 2.25 4.35 -5.69
N ASN A 49 3.51 3.92 -5.74
CA ASN A 49 4.45 3.93 -4.62
C ASN A 49 5.43 5.09 -4.80
N LEU A 50 5.32 6.12 -3.97
CA LEU A 50 6.18 7.30 -4.01
C LEU A 50 7.13 7.26 -2.80
N PHE A 51 8.36 6.77 -3.00
CA PHE A 51 9.38 6.69 -1.95
C PHE A 51 10.49 7.71 -2.23
N PHE A 52 10.49 8.81 -1.48
CA PHE A 52 11.51 9.87 -1.56
C PHE A 52 12.80 9.53 -0.80
N GLU A 53 12.76 8.47 0.01
CA GLU A 53 13.91 7.93 0.74
C GLU A 53 14.02 6.42 0.51
N PRO A 54 15.25 5.84 0.47
CA PRO A 54 15.43 4.42 0.30
C PRO A 54 14.73 3.58 1.38
N SER A 55 13.77 2.73 0.98
CA SER A 55 13.05 1.84 1.91
C SER A 55 12.64 0.52 1.26
N THR A 56 13.59 -0.43 1.20
CA THR A 56 13.41 -1.71 0.51
C THR A 56 12.29 -2.56 1.10
N ARG A 57 12.26 -2.74 2.43
CA ARG A 57 11.28 -3.64 3.08
C ARG A 57 9.85 -3.14 2.90
N THR A 58 9.62 -1.85 3.17
CA THR A 58 8.30 -1.24 3.06
C THR A 58 7.81 -1.30 1.62
N ARG A 59 8.59 -0.79 0.66
CA ARG A 59 8.23 -0.81 -0.76
C ARG A 59 7.89 -2.21 -1.26
N MET A 60 8.79 -3.17 -1.06
CA MET A 60 8.59 -4.54 -1.53
C MET A 60 7.36 -5.19 -0.90
N SER A 61 7.06 -4.91 0.37
CA SER A 61 5.86 -5.44 1.01
C SER A 61 4.57 -4.90 0.40
N PHE A 62 4.50 -3.59 0.09
CA PHE A 62 3.33 -2.98 -0.58
C PHE A 62 3.16 -3.52 -2.01
N GLU A 63 4.25 -3.65 -2.76
CA GLU A 63 4.22 -4.25 -4.11
C GLU A 63 3.76 -5.71 -4.07
N ALA A 64 4.30 -6.51 -3.15
CA ALA A 64 3.93 -7.90 -3.01
C ALA A 64 2.46 -8.05 -2.60
N ALA A 65 1.95 -7.18 -1.71
CA ALA A 65 0.55 -7.17 -1.32
C ALA A 65 -0.37 -6.87 -2.52
N MET A 66 -0.09 -5.83 -3.31
CA MET A 66 -0.88 -5.50 -4.50
C MET A 66 -0.87 -6.61 -5.54
N LYS A 67 0.31 -7.18 -5.83
CA LYS A 67 0.45 -8.30 -6.78
C LYS A 67 -0.35 -9.53 -6.32
N LYS A 68 -0.28 -9.88 -5.03
CA LYS A 68 -1.05 -11.02 -4.46
C LYS A 68 -2.57 -10.80 -4.50
N LEU A 69 -3.01 -9.54 -4.53
CA LEU A 69 -4.42 -9.15 -4.67
C LEU A 69 -4.86 -8.96 -6.13
N GLY A 70 -3.97 -9.23 -7.10
CA GLY A 70 -4.25 -9.16 -8.54
C GLY A 70 -4.13 -7.75 -9.13
N GLY A 71 -3.56 -6.80 -8.40
CA GLY A 71 -3.32 -5.44 -8.87
C GLY A 71 -1.88 -5.21 -9.35
N VAL A 72 -1.63 -4.00 -9.83
CA VAL A 72 -0.33 -3.56 -10.36
C VAL A 72 0.19 -2.39 -9.53
N THR A 73 1.52 -2.24 -9.49
CA THR A 73 2.19 -1.11 -8.84
C THR A 73 3.03 -0.32 -9.85
N ILE A 74 2.99 1.00 -9.73
CA ILE A 74 3.87 1.94 -10.43
C ILE A 74 4.59 2.82 -9.40
N GLY A 75 5.62 3.55 -9.80
CA GLY A 75 6.31 4.48 -8.88
C GLY A 75 7.78 4.67 -9.21
N PHE A 76 8.47 5.42 -8.36
CA PHE A 76 9.91 5.65 -8.43
C PHE A 76 10.56 5.44 -7.05
N ASP A 77 11.85 5.15 -7.06
CA ASP A 77 12.66 4.78 -5.89
C ASP A 77 13.80 5.76 -5.61
N TYR A 78 13.81 6.94 -6.25
CA TYR A 78 14.86 7.93 -6.05
C TYR A 78 14.39 9.38 -6.30
N PRO A 79 14.67 10.33 -5.38
CA PRO A 79 14.35 11.75 -5.57
C PRO A 79 15.11 12.38 -6.76
N GLY A 80 16.19 11.75 -7.24
CA GLY A 80 16.97 12.23 -8.39
C GLY A 80 16.44 11.83 -9.78
N ILE A 81 15.31 11.10 -9.88
CA ILE A 81 14.77 10.61 -11.17
C ILE A 81 13.36 11.16 -11.45
N SER A 82 12.70 11.74 -10.45
CA SER A 82 11.38 12.38 -10.63
C SER A 82 11.53 13.87 -10.96
N SER A 83 10.47 14.49 -11.47
CA SER A 83 10.39 15.92 -11.85
C SER A 83 10.77 16.92 -10.75
N GLU A 84 11.03 16.49 -9.51
CA GLU A 84 11.69 17.29 -8.47
C GLU A 84 13.01 17.91 -8.94
N VAL A 85 13.72 17.25 -9.86
CA VAL A 85 14.96 17.78 -10.50
C VAL A 85 14.67 18.98 -11.43
N LYS A 86 13.42 19.18 -11.85
CA LYS A 86 12.96 20.30 -12.69
C LYS A 86 12.18 21.38 -11.94
N GLY A 87 12.06 21.27 -10.62
CA GLY A 87 11.41 22.30 -9.79
C GLY A 87 9.88 22.16 -9.64
N GLU A 88 9.32 20.98 -9.89
CA GLU A 88 7.93 20.67 -9.49
C GLU A 88 7.83 20.52 -7.97
N THR A 89 6.75 21.03 -7.38
CA THR A 89 6.53 20.92 -5.94
C THR A 89 5.94 19.55 -5.59
N ILE A 90 6.06 19.13 -4.33
CA ILE A 90 5.42 17.90 -3.82
C ILE A 90 3.91 17.92 -4.07
N VAL A 91 3.29 19.11 -4.07
CA VAL A 91 1.87 19.30 -4.39
C VAL A 91 1.58 19.01 -5.86
N ASP A 92 2.51 19.31 -6.76
CA ASP A 92 2.34 19.01 -8.19
C ASP A 92 2.53 17.51 -8.50
N THR A 93 3.16 16.78 -7.58
CA THR A 93 3.48 15.34 -7.73
C THR A 93 2.38 14.42 -7.17
N VAL A 94 1.49 14.89 -6.28
CA VAL A 94 0.53 14.06 -5.49
C VAL A 94 -0.93 14.40 -5.76
#